data_AF-A0A962W822-F1
#
_entry.id   AF-A0A962W822-F1
#
_cell.length_a   1.000
_cell.length_b   1.000
_cell.length_c   1.000
_cell.angle_alpha   90.00
_cell.angle_beta   90.00
_cell.angle_gamma   90.00
#
_symmetry.space_group_name_H-M   'P 1'
#
loop_
_entity.id
_entity.type
_entity.pdbx_description
1 polymer ?
#
loop_
_entity_poly.entity_id
_entity_poly.type
_entity_poly.pdbx_seq_one_letter_code
_entity_poly.pdbx_strand_id
1 'polypeptide(L)' 'LFGLYQEGLISEEEALRNADSANNVRLKIKFAKEGDDAADARPAGLSLASLEDEGVGSIF' A
#
# COMPACT_ATOMS: atom_id res chain seq x y z
N LEU A 1 -2.11 -4.35 -17.07
CA LEU A 1 -1.82 -5.56 -16.26
C LEU A 1 -2.51 -5.55 -14.91
N PHE A 2 -2.32 -4.52 -14.08
CA PHE A 2 -3.04 -4.45 -12.80
C PHE A 2 -4.58 -4.60 -12.92
N GLY A 3 -5.23 -3.96 -13.91
CA GLY A 3 -6.67 -4.13 -14.13
C GLY A 3 -7.08 -5.58 -14.46
N LEU A 4 -6.31 -6.29 -15.28
CA LEU A 4 -6.56 -7.70 -15.60
C LEU A 4 -6.40 -8.60 -14.36
N TYR A 5 -5.45 -8.28 -13.48
CA TYR A 5 -5.31 -8.95 -12.18
C TYR A 5 -6.51 -8.69 -11.28
N GLN A 6 -6.99 -7.43 -11.22
CA GLN A 6 -8.17 -7.05 -10.44
C GLN A 6 -9.45 -7.74 -10.94
N GLU A 7 -9.54 -8.00 -12.25
CA GLU A 7 -10.61 -8.79 -12.88
C GLU A 7 -10.43 -10.31 -12.71
N GLY A 8 -9.33 -10.77 -12.09
CA GLY A 8 -9.03 -12.18 -11.88
C GLY A 8 -8.61 -12.96 -13.14
N LEU A 9 -8.27 -12.25 -14.22
CA LEU A 9 -7.91 -12.83 -15.51
C LEU A 9 -6.46 -13.32 -15.57
N ILE A 10 -5.58 -12.76 -14.73
CA ILE A 10 -4.16 -13.13 -14.63
C ILE A 10 -3.72 -13.20 -13.16
N SER A 11 -2.70 -14.01 -12.89
CA SER A 11 -2.13 -14.14 -11.54
C SER A 11 -1.25 -12.93 -11.15
N GLU A 12 -1.03 -12.72 -9.84
CA GLU A 12 -0.14 -11.65 -9.35
C GLU A 12 1.27 -11.77 -9.94
N GLU A 13 1.82 -12.98 -9.98
CA GLU A 13 3.15 -13.26 -10.53
C GLU A 13 3.25 -12.91 -12.02
N GLU A 14 2.20 -13.22 -12.78
CA GLU A 14 2.11 -12.95 -14.21
C GLU A 14 1.89 -11.47 -14.52
N ALA A 15 1.14 -10.78 -13.66
CA ALA A 15 1.01 -9.33 -13.70
C ALA A 15 2.33 -8.62 -13.39
N LEU A 16 3.10 -9.09 -12.40
CA LEU A 16 4.40 -8.51 -12.04
C LEU A 16 5.49 -8.79 -13.08
N ARG A 17 5.49 -9.98 -13.67
CA ARG A 17 6.49 -10.41 -14.65
C ARG A 17 6.37 -9.69 -16.00
N ASN A 18 5.13 -9.37 -16.42
CA ASN A 18 4.88 -8.69 -17.69
C ASN A 18 4.70 -7.17 -17.54
N ALA A 19 4.66 -6.64 -16.31
CA ALA A 19 4.47 -5.21 -16.07
C ALA A 19 5.63 -4.38 -16.62
N ASP A 20 5.31 -3.24 -17.23
CA ASP A 20 6.30 -2.22 -17.59
C ASP A 20 7.13 -1.78 -16.36
N SER A 21 6.53 -1.84 -15.17
CA SER A 21 7.20 -1.66 -13.89
C SER A 21 6.61 -2.59 -12.82
N ALA A 22 7.37 -3.62 -12.45
CA ALA A 22 7.00 -4.57 -11.41
C ALA A 22 6.72 -3.87 -10.06
N ASN A 23 7.49 -2.84 -9.71
CA ASN A 23 7.30 -2.12 -8.45
C ASN A 23 5.96 -1.37 -8.42
N ASN A 24 5.60 -0.70 -9.52
CA ASN A 24 4.33 0.03 -9.62
C ASN A 24 3.13 -0.92 -9.49
N VAL A 25 3.17 -2.09 -10.16
CA VAL A 25 2.10 -3.08 -10.04
C VAL A 25 2.05 -3.68 -8.64
N ARG A 26 3.19 -4.00 -8.02
CA ARG A 26 3.24 -4.52 -6.65
C ARG A 26 2.61 -3.55 -5.64
N LEU A 27 2.91 -2.26 -5.76
CA LEU A 27 2.31 -1.23 -4.91
C LEU A 27 0.80 -1.17 -5.09
N LYS A 28 0.30 -1.16 -6.34
CA LYS A 28 -1.13 -1.16 -6.63
C LYS A 28 -1.85 -2.39 -6.09
N ILE A 29 -1.24 -3.58 -6.20
CA ILE A 29 -1.78 -4.83 -5.64
C ILE A 29 -1.87 -4.74 -4.11
N LYS A 30 -0.81 -4.26 -3.44
CA LYS A 30 -0.82 -4.07 -1.98
C LYS A 30 -1.90 -3.09 -1.53
N PHE A 31 -2.00 -1.93 -2.17
CA PHE A 31 -3.05 -0.94 -1.83
C PHE A 31 -4.46 -1.45 -2.08
N ALA A 32 -4.67 -2.22 -3.15
CA ALA A 32 -5.96 -2.82 -3.43
C ALA A 32 -6.33 -3.89 -2.39
N LYS A 33 -5.36 -4.74 -2.00
CA LYS A 33 -5.56 -5.76 -0.97
C LYS A 33 -5.83 -5.16 0.41
N GLU A 34 -5.08 -4.13 0.78
CA GLU A 34 -5.26 -3.40 2.04
C GLU A 34 -6.55 -2.54 2.04
N GLY A 35 -6.98 -2.07 0.87
CA GLY A 35 -8.22 -1.32 0.69
C GLY A 35 -9.49 -2.19 0.65
N ASP A 36 -9.39 -3.46 0.23
CA ASP A 36 -10.52 -4.40 0.17
C ASP A 36 -10.82 -5.00 1.57
N ASP A 37 -9.80 -5.21 2.41
CA ASP A 37 -9.98 -5.49 3.85
C ASP A 37 -10.59 -4.30 4.62
N ALA A 38 -10.57 -3.09 4.05
CA ALA A 38 -11.15 -1.88 4.64
C ALA A 38 -12.62 -1.63 4.22
N ALA A 39 -13.22 -2.48 3.39
CA ALA A 39 -14.64 -2.36 3.03
C ALA A 39 -15.58 -2.65 4.23
N ASP A 40 -15.11 -3.35 5.27
CA ASP A 40 -15.83 -3.57 6.53
C ASP A 40 -15.19 -2.87 7.76
N ALA A 41 -14.05 -2.20 7.59
CA ALA A 41 -13.40 -1.44 8.65
C ALA A 41 -12.81 -0.16 8.07
N ARG A 42 -13.40 0.98 8.49
CA ARG A 42 -12.96 2.39 8.39
C ARG A 42 -11.54 2.59 7.81
N PRO A 43 -11.33 3.63 6.96
CA PRO A 43 -10.03 3.87 6.34
C PRO A 43 -8.98 4.01 7.45
N ALA A 44 -8.19 2.96 7.66
CA ALA A 44 -6.98 3.02 8.45
C ALA A 44 -5.96 3.76 7.60
N GLY A 45 -6.19 5.07 7.47
CA GLY A 45 -5.24 5.99 6.92
C GLY A 45 -3.93 5.78 7.67
N LEU A 46 -2.83 5.80 6.91
CA LEU A 46 -1.48 5.87 7.42
C LEU A 46 -1.44 7.01 8.46
N SER A 47 -1.55 6.67 9.74
CA SER A 47 -1.44 7.62 10.82
C SER A 47 -0.01 8.14 10.74
N LEU A 48 0.13 9.37 10.27
CA LEU A 48 1.36 10.13 10.34
C LEU A 48 1.74 10.16 11.83
N ALA A 49 2.69 9.33 12.25
CA ALA A 49 3.27 9.45 13.57
C ALA A 49 4.02 10.79 13.56
N SER A 50 3.41 11.82 14.15
CA SER A 50 4.10 13.10 14.35
C SER A 50 5.32 12.80 15.21
N LEU A 51 6.51 12.92 14.62
CA LEU A 51 7.77 12.96 15.35
C LEU A 51 7.86 14.34 16.02
N GLU A 52 7.00 14.57 17.00
CA GLU A 52 7.04 15.72 17.90
C GLU A 52 7.12 15.18 19.33
N ASP A 53 8.32 14.71 19.70
CA ASP A 53 8.88 15.01 21.01
C ASP A 53 10.41 14.75 21.02
N GLU A 54 11.15 15.41 20.13
CA GLU A 54 12.57 15.69 20.41
C GLU A 54 12.59 16.80 21.47
N GLY A 55 12.33 16.39 22.72
CA GLY A 55 12.46 17.20 23.92
C GLY A 55 13.92 17.58 24.16
N VAL A 56 14.43 18.52 23.36
CA VAL A 56 15.57 19.38 23.68
C VAL A 56 15.21 20.22 24.91
N GLY A 57 15.28 19.62 26.10
CA GLY A 57 14.71 20.22 27.30
C GLY A 57 15.30 19.78 28.63
N SER A 58 16.54 19.30 28.68
CA SER A 58 17.23 19.08 29.96
C SER A 58 18.69 19.53 29.89
N ILE A 59 18.88 20.84 29.74
CA ILE A 59 20.13 21.53 30.09
C ILE A 59 19.75 22.76 30.91
N PHE A 60 19.36 22.57 32.16
CA PHE A 60 19.59 23.47 33.30
C PHE A 60 19.42 22.67 34.59
#